data_AF-A0A7W1F653-F1
#
_entry.id   AF-A0A7W1F653-F1
#
_cell.length_a   1.000
_cell.length_b   1.000
_cell.length_c   1.000
_cell.angle_alpha   90.00
_cell.angle_beta   90.00
_cell.angle_gamma   90.00
#
_symmetry.space_group_name_H-M   'P 1'
#
loop_
_entity.id
_entity.type
_entity.pdbx_description
1 polymer ?
#
loop_
_entity_poly.entity_id
_entity_poly.type
_entity_poly.pdbx_seq_one_letter_code
_entity_poly.pdbx_strand_id
1 'polypeptide(L)'
;MAAFAFTAIAALLFAEVEIQIEGAGGWGSTLPTWRVEEHWLLDIFWGGRAMTGYHAFVFPFIALLFHFPIVALGTWSLRLEARILGCIMLFWVIEDLLWFALNPHYGWAKLTPAVATWHPHWLFGFPTEYSVFGVAGVALIWYASTVPRAQRDVTPSRAPAGNP
;
A
#
# COMPACT_ATOMS: atom_id res chain seq x y z
N MET A 1 -12.52 -8.61 -3.14
CA MET A 1 -12.62 -9.19 -1.79
C MET A 1 -11.36 -9.96 -1.39
N ALA A 2 -10.95 -11.02 -2.10
CA ALA A 2 -9.72 -11.77 -1.74
C ALA A 2 -8.45 -10.91 -1.70
N ALA A 3 -8.20 -10.07 -2.72
CA ALA A 3 -7.01 -9.20 -2.75
C ALA A 3 -6.98 -8.21 -1.57
N PHE A 4 -8.12 -7.61 -1.23
CA PHE A 4 -8.22 -6.71 -0.09
C PHE A 4 -7.96 -7.42 1.24
N ALA A 5 -8.55 -8.60 1.45
CA ALA A 5 -8.31 -9.38 2.67
C ALA A 5 -6.84 -9.78 2.80
N PHE A 6 -6.21 -10.22 1.70
CA PHE A 6 -4.78 -10.50 1.66
C PHE A 6 -3.95 -9.26 2.02
N THR A 7 -4.23 -8.11 1.40
CA THR A 7 -3.56 -6.85 1.70
C THR A 7 -3.71 -6.45 3.17
N ALA A 8 -4.90 -6.54 3.73
CA ALA A 8 -5.16 -6.17 5.13
C ALA A 8 -4.44 -7.09 6.12
N ILE A 9 -4.39 -8.40 5.85
CA ILE A 9 -3.64 -9.35 6.68
C ILE A 9 -2.14 -9.09 6.58
N ALA A 10 -1.61 -8.87 5.37
CA ALA A 10 -0.21 -8.54 5.18
C ALA A 10 0.16 -7.25 5.93
N ALA A 11 -0.68 -6.22 5.83
CA ALA A 11 -0.52 -4.94 6.52
C ALA A 11 -0.54 -5.12 8.04
N LEU A 12 -1.47 -5.91 8.59
CA LEU A 12 -1.51 -6.23 10.01
C LEU A 12 -0.23 -6.90 10.50
N LEU A 13 0.23 -7.94 9.79
CA LEU A 13 1.44 -8.66 10.17
C LEU A 13 2.68 -7.77 10.09
N PHE A 14 2.74 -6.89 9.09
CA PHE A 14 3.85 -5.97 8.94
C PHE A 14 3.84 -4.87 10.00
N ALA A 15 2.67 -4.32 10.33
CA ALA A 15 2.52 -3.35 11.42
C ALA A 15 3.02 -3.93 12.74
N GLU A 16 2.69 -5.19 13.06
CA GLU A 16 3.23 -5.86 14.25
C GLU A 16 4.76 -5.98 14.21
N VAL A 17 5.34 -6.31 13.05
CA VAL A 17 6.80 -6.34 12.88
C VAL A 17 7.41 -4.97 13.12
N GLU A 18 6.86 -3.91 12.52
CA GLU A 18 7.33 -2.54 12.74
C GLU A 18 7.20 -2.11 14.20
N ILE A 19 6.08 -2.40 14.86
CA ILE A 19 5.88 -2.09 16.28
C ILE A 19 7.00 -2.70 17.14
N GLN A 20 7.40 -3.95 16.88
CA GLN A 20 8.44 -4.60 17.68
C GLN A 20 9.84 -4.02 17.44
N ILE A 21 10.13 -3.51 16.25
CA ILE A 21 11.46 -2.96 15.94
C ILE A 21 11.56 -1.45 16.19
N GLU A 22 10.47 -0.70 16.04
CA GLU A 22 10.44 0.75 16.23
C GLU A 22 10.02 1.16 17.65
N GLY A 23 9.08 0.43 18.26
CA GLY A 23 8.54 0.73 19.58
C GLY A 23 8.07 2.19 19.70
N ALA A 24 8.66 2.94 20.63
CA ALA A 24 8.33 4.35 20.85
C ALA A 24 8.96 5.31 19.82
N GLY A 25 9.95 4.86 19.04
CA GLY A 25 10.75 5.72 18.16
C GLY A 25 9.97 6.28 16.99
N GLY A 26 9.16 5.44 16.34
CA GLY A 26 8.44 5.77 15.09
C GLY A 26 9.38 6.06 13.92
N TRP A 27 8.94 5.71 12.71
CA TRP A 27 9.64 6.02 11.45
C TRP A 27 11.13 5.62 11.44
N GLY A 28 11.43 4.47 12.04
CA GLY A 28 12.75 3.91 12.18
C GLY A 28 13.77 4.83 12.85
N SER A 29 13.34 5.78 13.70
CA SER A 29 14.23 6.79 14.29
C SER A 29 15.33 6.22 15.17
N THR A 30 15.08 5.07 15.80
CA THR A 30 16.04 4.38 16.69
C THR A 30 16.70 3.16 16.04
N LEU A 31 16.38 2.85 14.78
CA LEU A 31 16.94 1.69 14.10
C LEU A 31 18.42 1.93 13.74
N PRO A 32 19.27 0.90 13.80
CA PRO A 32 20.70 1.00 13.48
C PRO A 32 20.91 1.01 11.95
N THR A 33 20.43 2.06 11.29
CA THR A 33 20.47 2.21 9.83
C THR A 33 20.97 3.60 9.43
N TRP A 34 21.49 3.73 8.21
CA TRP A 34 21.87 5.02 7.68
C TRP A 34 20.64 5.90 7.41
N ARG A 35 20.81 7.21 7.40
CA ARG A 35 19.71 8.17 7.25
C ARG A 35 20.10 9.33 6.35
N VAL A 36 19.17 9.76 5.51
CA VAL A 36 19.22 11.00 4.74
C VAL A 36 18.09 11.87 5.28
N GLU A 37 18.44 12.84 6.11
CA GLU A 37 17.45 13.71 6.77
C GLU A 37 16.91 14.78 5.80
N GLU A 38 17.78 15.35 4.98
CA GLU A 38 17.44 16.45 4.08
C GLU A 38 18.06 16.25 2.70
N HIS A 39 17.21 16.25 1.67
CA HIS A 39 17.61 16.28 0.26
C HIS A 39 16.38 16.67 -0.57
N TRP A 40 16.52 17.54 -1.57
CA TRP A 40 15.38 18.02 -2.39
C TRP A 40 14.62 16.89 -3.12
N LEU A 41 15.29 15.77 -3.41
CA LEU A 41 14.63 14.57 -3.96
C LEU A 41 13.64 13.94 -2.97
N LEU A 42 13.84 14.10 -1.66
CA LEU A 42 12.90 13.61 -0.65
C LEU A 42 11.58 14.38 -0.70
N ASP A 43 11.61 15.68 -0.99
CA ASP A 43 10.39 16.48 -1.15
C ASP A 43 9.54 16.00 -2.32
N ILE A 44 10.17 15.52 -3.39
CA ILE A 44 9.49 15.07 -4.61
C ILE A 44 9.05 13.61 -4.51
N PHE A 45 9.95 12.72 -4.08
CA PHE A 45 9.74 11.27 -4.18
C PHE A 45 9.44 10.60 -2.84
N TRP A 46 9.71 11.26 -1.72
CA TRP A 46 9.60 10.72 -0.37
C TRP A 46 8.67 11.53 0.53
N GLY A 47 7.85 12.40 -0.07
CA GLY A 47 6.88 13.25 0.62
C GLY A 47 7.50 14.23 1.62
N GLY A 48 8.79 14.52 1.51
CA GLY A 48 9.55 15.37 2.44
C GLY A 48 10.00 14.66 3.73
N ARG A 49 9.84 13.33 3.82
CA ARG A 49 10.24 12.56 5.00
C ARG A 49 11.73 12.21 4.95
N ALA A 50 12.34 12.02 6.12
CA ALA A 50 13.68 11.45 6.20
C ALA A 50 13.68 10.03 5.63
N MET A 51 14.64 9.73 4.74
CA MET A 51 14.83 8.38 4.22
C MET A 51 15.81 7.63 5.11
N THR A 52 15.35 6.55 5.72
CA THR A 52 16.20 5.61 6.47
C THR A 52 16.57 4.44 5.58
N GLY A 53 17.69 3.79 5.85
CA GLY A 53 18.07 2.58 5.13
C GLY A 53 17.05 1.46 5.30
N TYR A 54 16.37 1.40 6.46
CA TYR A 54 15.21 0.52 6.65
C TYR A 54 14.14 0.75 5.57
N HIS A 55 13.65 1.99 5.42
CA HIS A 55 12.61 2.29 4.43
C HIS A 55 13.10 2.09 2.99
N ALA A 56 14.37 2.43 2.71
CA ALA A 56 14.97 2.26 1.40
C ALA A 56 14.99 0.80 0.91
N PHE A 57 15.04 -0.18 1.82
CA PHE A 57 14.98 -1.60 1.47
C PHE A 57 13.59 -2.21 1.64
N VAL A 58 12.82 -1.77 2.64
CA VAL A 58 11.53 -2.40 2.94
C VAL A 58 10.44 -2.03 1.92
N PHE A 59 10.44 -0.80 1.41
CA PHE A 59 9.49 -0.39 0.37
C PHE A 59 9.64 -1.19 -0.93
N PRO A 60 10.85 -1.29 -1.54
CA PRO A 60 11.01 -2.14 -2.72
C PRO A 60 10.80 -3.62 -2.41
N PHE A 61 11.13 -4.09 -1.20
CA PHE A 61 10.85 -5.48 -0.81
C PHE A 61 9.35 -5.79 -0.84
N ILE A 62 8.52 -4.97 -0.20
CA ILE A 62 7.06 -5.12 -0.23
C ILE A 62 6.54 -4.99 -1.67
N ALA A 63 7.03 -4.02 -2.44
CA ALA A 63 6.66 -3.91 -3.85
C ALA A 63 6.95 -5.21 -4.62
N LEU A 64 8.14 -5.79 -4.47
CA LEU A 64 8.49 -7.07 -5.10
C LEU A 64 7.56 -8.21 -4.67
N LEU A 65 7.18 -8.30 -3.39
CA LEU A 65 6.25 -9.32 -2.91
C LEU A 65 4.87 -9.21 -3.58
N PHE A 66 4.34 -7.99 -3.73
CA PHE A 66 3.06 -7.79 -4.41
C PHE A 66 3.14 -8.05 -5.92
N HIS A 67 4.31 -7.84 -6.55
CA HIS A 67 4.55 -8.16 -7.96
C HIS A 67 4.91 -9.64 -8.19
N PHE A 68 5.30 -10.38 -7.16
CA PHE A 68 5.76 -11.77 -7.31
C PHE A 68 4.79 -12.67 -8.09
N PRO A 69 3.46 -12.66 -7.86
CA PRO A 69 2.54 -13.52 -8.61
C PRO A 69 2.58 -13.29 -10.12
N ILE A 70 2.72 -12.04 -10.57
CA ILE A 70 2.72 -11.73 -12.00
C ILE A 70 4.05 -12.06 -12.67
N VAL A 71 5.16 -11.92 -11.94
CA VAL A 71 6.49 -12.35 -12.37
C VAL A 71 6.54 -13.88 -12.48
N ALA A 72 6.06 -14.59 -11.45
CA ALA A 72 6.04 -16.05 -11.41
C ALA A 72 5.16 -16.67 -12.51
N LEU A 73 4.06 -16.00 -12.86
CA LEU A 73 3.15 -16.43 -13.93
C LEU A 73 3.52 -15.90 -15.31
N GLY A 74 4.57 -15.07 -15.43
CA GLY A 74 5.00 -14.47 -16.69
C GLY A 74 3.90 -13.66 -17.38
N THR A 75 2.99 -13.05 -16.62
CA THR A 75 1.84 -12.31 -17.15
C THR A 75 1.91 -10.86 -16.72
N TRP A 76 1.54 -9.93 -17.60
CA TRP A 76 1.46 -8.52 -17.25
C TRP A 76 0.34 -7.86 -18.02
N SER A 77 -0.35 -6.93 -17.36
CA SER A 77 -1.28 -6.01 -18.01
C SER A 77 -1.44 -4.77 -17.15
N LEU A 78 -1.83 -3.65 -17.76
CA LEU A 78 -2.14 -2.41 -17.03
C LEU A 78 -3.19 -2.60 -15.93
N ARG A 79 -4.07 -3.60 -16.07
CA ARG A 79 -5.08 -3.93 -15.05
C ARG A 79 -4.49 -4.66 -13.85
N LEU A 80 -3.55 -5.57 -14.10
CA LEU A 80 -2.81 -6.25 -13.03
C LEU A 80 -1.92 -5.24 -12.30
N GLU A 81 -1.23 -4.39 -13.05
CA GLU A 81 -0.42 -3.30 -12.50
C GLU A 81 -1.26 -2.37 -11.62
N ALA A 82 -2.40 -1.88 -12.12
CA ALA A 82 -3.32 -1.05 -11.33
C ALA A 82 -3.79 -1.76 -10.06
N ARG A 83 -4.11 -3.06 -10.13
CA ARG A 83 -4.50 -3.84 -8.95
C ARG A 83 -3.36 -3.93 -7.94
N ILE A 84 -2.14 -4.20 -8.40
CA ILE A 84 -0.95 -4.32 -7.55
C ILE A 84 -0.65 -2.99 -6.87
N LEU A 85 -0.55 -1.90 -7.64
CA LEU A 85 -0.29 -0.57 -7.11
C LEU A 85 -1.38 -0.14 -6.13
N GLY A 86 -2.66 -0.41 -6.44
CA GLY A 86 -3.76 -0.14 -5.54
C GLY A 86 -3.68 -0.94 -4.23
N CYS A 87 -3.27 -2.22 -4.30
CA CYS A 87 -3.01 -3.02 -3.11
C CYS A 87 -1.83 -2.50 -2.29
N ILE A 88 -0.73 -2.05 -2.92
CA ILE A 88 0.43 -1.48 -2.23
C ILE A 88 0.06 -0.15 -1.54
N MET A 89 -0.70 0.72 -2.21
CA MET A 89 -1.18 1.97 -1.61
C MET A 89 -2.04 1.71 -0.38
N LEU A 90 -3.00 0.77 -0.49
CA LEU A 90 -3.83 0.39 0.66
C LEU A 90 -3.05 -0.35 1.75
N PHE A 91 -2.03 -1.13 1.38
CA PHE A 91 -1.15 -1.79 2.33
C PHE A 91 -0.54 -0.75 3.27
N TRP A 92 0.16 0.26 2.75
CA TRP A 92 0.84 1.26 3.58
C TRP A 92 -0.12 2.12 4.41
N VAL A 93 -1.32 2.43 3.87
CA VAL A 93 -2.32 3.18 4.65
C VAL A 93 -2.89 2.33 5.79
N ILE A 94 -3.26 1.07 5.51
CA ILE A 94 -3.82 0.17 6.53
C ILE A 94 -2.76 -0.18 7.57
N GLU A 95 -1.53 -0.45 7.13
CA GLU A 95 -0.39 -0.79 7.96
C GLU A 95 -0.11 0.33 8.97
N ASP A 96 0.10 1.57 8.51
CA ASP A 96 0.39 2.72 9.39
C ASP A 96 -0.80 3.01 10.34
N LEU A 97 -2.04 2.89 9.87
CA LEU A 97 -3.22 2.99 10.75
C LEU A 97 -3.23 1.91 11.84
N LEU A 98 -2.88 0.67 11.50
CA LEU A 98 -2.77 -0.44 12.45
C LEU A 98 -1.58 -0.25 13.38
N TRP A 99 -0.46 0.29 12.89
CA TRP A 99 0.70 0.65 13.68
C TRP A 99 0.29 1.62 14.80
N PHE A 100 -0.39 2.71 14.46
CA PHE A 100 -0.91 3.64 15.47
C PHE A 100 -1.93 3.00 16.40
N ALA A 101 -2.82 2.16 15.88
CA ALA A 101 -3.88 1.53 16.67
C ALA A 101 -3.35 0.53 17.70
N LEU A 102 -2.32 -0.24 17.33
CA LEU A 102 -1.83 -1.41 18.08
C LEU A 102 -0.55 -1.12 18.86
N ASN A 103 0.23 -0.10 18.49
CA ASN A 103 1.45 0.25 19.20
C ASN A 103 1.13 0.76 20.63
N PRO A 104 1.59 0.07 21.70
CA PRO A 104 1.31 0.46 23.09
C PRO A 104 1.91 1.81 23.49
N HIS A 105 2.94 2.28 22.77
CA HIS A 105 3.52 3.61 22.99
C HIS A 105 2.75 4.72 22.28
N TYR A 106 1.88 4.37 21.31
CA TYR A 106 1.08 5.31 20.56
C TYR A 106 -0.42 5.21 20.90
N GLY A 107 -1.25 4.75 19.97
CA GLY A 107 -2.70 4.86 20.04
C GLY A 107 -3.26 5.99 19.18
N TRP A 108 -4.55 5.89 18.83
CA TRP A 108 -5.26 6.85 17.98
C TRP A 108 -5.14 8.32 18.43
N ALA A 109 -5.08 8.56 19.73
CA ALA A 109 -4.95 9.92 20.28
C ALA A 109 -3.60 10.58 19.96
N LYS A 110 -2.59 9.79 19.57
CA LYS A 110 -1.25 10.26 19.20
C LYS A 110 -1.05 10.39 17.68
N LEU A 111 -2.04 10.02 16.86
CA LEU A 111 -2.06 10.34 15.44
C LEU A 111 -2.39 11.83 15.26
N THR A 112 -1.39 12.68 15.51
CA THR A 112 -1.50 14.13 15.44
C THR A 112 -0.23 14.72 14.81
N PRO A 113 -0.29 15.90 14.19
CA PRO A 113 0.89 16.54 13.59
C PRO A 113 2.04 16.77 14.58
N ALA A 114 1.72 16.97 15.87
CA ALA A 114 2.72 17.24 16.90
C ALA A 114 3.53 16.01 17.31
N VAL A 115 2.99 14.81 17.10
CA VAL A 115 3.59 13.54 17.56
C VAL A 115 4.09 12.72 16.37
N ALA A 116 3.26 12.57 15.34
CA ALA A 116 3.60 11.85 14.12
C ALA A 116 4.32 12.79 13.13
N THR A 117 5.49 13.26 13.54
CA THR A 117 6.26 14.32 12.85
C THR A 117 6.78 13.88 11.47
N TRP A 118 6.81 12.58 11.21
CA TRP A 118 7.12 12.02 9.90
C TRP A 118 6.00 12.20 8.87
N HIS A 119 4.83 12.70 9.25
CA HIS A 119 3.81 13.16 8.30
C HIS A 119 3.87 14.70 8.19
N PRO A 120 4.48 15.25 7.15
CA PRO A 120 4.63 16.71 7.03
C PRO A 120 3.33 17.41 6.65
N HIS A 121 2.39 16.71 6.03
CA HIS A 121 1.17 17.30 5.49
C HIS A 121 -0.07 16.62 6.08
N TRP A 122 -1.03 17.43 6.52
CA TRP A 122 -2.27 16.97 7.15
C TRP A 122 -3.49 17.63 6.51
N LEU A 123 -4.56 16.84 6.36
CA LEU A 123 -5.83 17.27 5.83
C LEU A 123 -6.96 16.66 6.67
N PHE A 124 -7.88 17.51 7.16
CA PHE A 124 -9.02 17.10 8.00
C PHE A 124 -8.64 16.24 9.23
N GLY A 125 -7.47 16.49 9.83
CA GLY A 125 -7.02 15.77 11.03
C GLY A 125 -6.33 14.43 10.77
N PHE A 126 -6.09 14.06 9.51
CA PHE A 126 -5.30 12.88 9.12
C PHE A 126 -4.13 13.28 8.23
N PRO A 127 -3.07 12.46 8.14
CA PRO A 127 -2.03 12.65 7.14
C PRO A 127 -2.64 12.72 5.73
N THR A 128 -2.28 13.74 4.95
CA THR A 128 -2.82 13.96 3.59
C THR A 128 -2.64 12.72 2.71
N GLU A 129 -1.55 12.01 2.94
CA GLU A 129 -1.13 10.78 2.28
C GLU A 129 -2.16 9.66 2.43
N TYR A 130 -2.81 9.55 3.58
CA TYR A 130 -3.86 8.54 3.79
C TYR A 130 -5.05 8.79 2.87
N SER A 131 -5.41 10.05 2.69
CA SER A 131 -6.48 10.43 1.78
C SER A 131 -6.07 10.20 0.33
N VAL A 132 -4.87 10.62 -0.06
CA VAL A 132 -4.38 10.48 -1.44
C VAL A 132 -4.20 9.02 -1.81
N PHE A 133 -3.44 8.24 -1.03
CA PHE A 133 -3.18 6.82 -1.31
C PHE A 133 -4.41 5.94 -1.06
N GLY A 134 -5.24 6.26 -0.06
CA GLY A 134 -6.50 5.56 0.16
C GLY A 134 -7.45 5.70 -1.03
N VAL A 135 -7.72 6.94 -1.46
CA VAL A 135 -8.60 7.20 -2.61
C VAL A 135 -8.01 6.66 -3.90
N ALA A 136 -6.73 6.91 -4.17
CA ALA A 136 -6.06 6.40 -5.37
C ALA A 136 -6.02 4.87 -5.39
N GLY A 137 -5.74 4.23 -4.26
CA GLY A 137 -5.68 2.78 -4.14
C GLY A 137 -7.04 2.12 -4.40
N VAL A 138 -8.11 2.66 -3.81
CA VAL A 138 -9.49 2.21 -4.09
C VAL A 138 -9.84 2.42 -5.56
N ALA A 139 -9.52 3.58 -6.12
CA ALA A 139 -9.82 3.91 -7.53
C ALA A 139 -9.10 2.97 -8.50
N LEU A 140 -7.83 2.64 -8.24
CA LEU A 140 -7.04 1.71 -9.06
C LEU A 140 -7.60 0.27 -8.99
N ILE A 141 -7.96 -0.20 -7.79
CA ILE A 141 -8.59 -1.52 -7.63
C ILE A 141 -9.96 -1.57 -8.31
N TRP A 142 -10.75 -0.49 -8.20
CA TRP A 142 -12.01 -0.35 -8.90
C TRP A 142 -11.79 -0.45 -10.41
N TYR A 143 -10.90 0.37 -10.97
CA TYR A 143 -10.55 0.37 -12.39
C TYR A 143 -10.15 -1.04 -12.85
N ALA A 144 -9.25 -1.70 -12.12
CA ALA A 144 -8.81 -3.07 -12.43
C ALA A 144 -9.96 -4.09 -12.41
N SER A 145 -11.04 -3.83 -11.67
CA SER A 145 -12.20 -4.70 -11.51
C SER A 145 -13.33 -4.44 -12.52
N THR A 146 -13.35 -3.27 -13.18
CA THR A 146 -14.35 -2.98 -14.22
C THR A 146 -14.09 -3.83 -15.47
N VAL A 147 -14.93 -4.81 -15.82
CA VAL A 147 -14.72 -5.62 -17.04
C VAL A 147 -14.98 -4.77 -18.30
N PRO A 148 -14.11 -4.77 -19.34
CA PRO A 148 -14.47 -4.16 -20.62
C PRO A 148 -15.70 -4.87 -21.20
N ARG A 149 -16.76 -4.10 -21.48
CA ARG A 149 -18.07 -4.60 -21.94
C ARG A 149 -17.97 -5.51 -23.19
N ALA A 150 -16.93 -5.34 -24.00
CA ALA A 150 -16.68 -6.06 -25.25
C ALA A 150 -16.43 -7.58 -25.10
N GLN A 151 -16.12 -8.09 -23.90
CA GLN A 151 -15.81 -9.52 -23.71
C GLN A 151 -16.98 -10.35 -23.14
N ARG A 152 -18.11 -9.71 -22.81
CA ARG A 152 -19.35 -10.39 -22.37
C ARG A 152 -20.19 -10.90 -23.54
N ASP A 153 -20.10 -10.26 -24.71
CA ASP A 153 -20.97 -10.53 -25.86
C ASP A 153 -20.41 -11.61 -26.81
N VAL A 154 -19.21 -12.14 -26.54
CA VAL A 154 -18.61 -13.27 -27.29
C VAL A 154 -18.84 -14.58 -26.53
N THR A 155 -20.11 -14.87 -26.20
CA THR A 155 -20.52 -16.26 -25.98
C THR A 155 -21.03 -16.72 -27.34
N PRO A 156 -20.35 -17.64 -28.07
CA PRO A 156 -20.90 -18.15 -29.32
C PRO A 156 -22.23 -18.83 -28.99
N SER A 157 -23.31 -18.41 -29.63
CA SER A 157 -24.57 -19.14 -29.60
C SER A 157 -24.26 -20.59 -29.98
N ARG A 158 -24.53 -21.54 -29.08
CA ARG A 158 -24.50 -22.97 -29.39
C ARG A 158 -25.24 -23.17 -30.72
N ALA A 159 -24.55 -23.67 -31.74
CA ALA A 159 -25.19 -24.11 -32.97
C ALA A 159 -26.28 -25.16 -32.63
N PRO A 160 -27.44 -25.14 -33.31
CA PRO A 160 -28.43 -26.18 -33.11
C PRO A 160 -27.81 -27.53 -33.51
N ALA A 161 -27.87 -28.50 -32.60
CA ALA A 161 -27.54 -29.87 -32.90
C ALA A 161 -28.50 -30.36 -34.00
N GLY A 162 -28.00 -30.49 -35.22
CA GLY A 162 -28.70 -31.22 -36.27
C GLY A 162 -28.82 -32.68 -35.83
N ASN A 163 -30.03 -33.20 -35.84
CA ASN A 163 -30.30 -34.61 -35.63
C ASN A 163 -30.51 -35.26 -37.02
N PRO A 164 -29.96 -36.46 -37.29
CA PRO A 164 -30.12 -37.16 -38.56
C PRO A 164 -31.53 -37.70 -38.79
#